data_AF-A0A7S0INZ2-F1
#
_entry.id   AF-A0A7S0INZ2-F1
#
_cell.length_a   1.000
_cell.length_b   1.000
_cell.length_c   1.000
_cell.angle_alpha   90.00
_cell.angle_beta   90.00
_cell.angle_gamma   90.00
#
_symmetry.space_group_name_H-M   'P 1'
#
loop_
_entity.id
_entity.type
_entity.pdbx_description
1 polymer ?
#
loop_
_entity_poly.entity_id
_entity_poly.type
_entity_poly.pdbx_seq_one_letter_code
_entity_poly.pdbx_strand_id
1 'polypeptide(L)'
;SSSSQPHRAPPPPQPPLPIMPQTTVVRLIARSTSSFCASGDGREVCDCPHGALFYGPKYLNEHLTSDPAEWATATSVVAMVSTGLAVGYKPSGEGKCWFAKGFLSIDTGEAFGASDPLPMIGSHNRQCFCSAPTPFAPPSPPSPPTSPSPPLSPSLP
;
A
#
# COMPACT_ATOMS: atom_id res chain seq x y z
N SER A 1 -28.12 -54.46 4.22
CA SER A 1 -27.83 -53.35 3.29
C SER A 1 -28.83 -52.23 3.51
N SER A 2 -28.38 -51.05 3.95
CA SER A 2 -28.82 -49.75 3.42
C SER A 2 -28.03 -48.63 4.11
N SER A 3 -27.33 -47.87 3.28
CA SER A 3 -26.43 -46.77 3.61
C SER A 3 -27.14 -45.64 4.37
N SER A 4 -26.48 -45.10 5.40
CA SER A 4 -26.79 -43.77 5.93
C SER A 4 -25.57 -42.88 5.68
N GLN A 5 -25.69 -42.02 4.66
CA GLN A 5 -24.70 -41.01 4.30
C GLN A 5 -24.75 -39.89 5.35
N PRO A 6 -23.62 -39.43 5.92
CA PRO A 6 -23.66 -38.30 6.82
C PRO A 6 -23.87 -37.02 6.00
N HIS A 7 -25.02 -36.39 6.17
CA HIS A 7 -25.27 -35.03 5.70
C HIS A 7 -24.25 -34.09 6.36
N ARG A 8 -23.28 -33.59 5.59
CA ARG A 8 -22.43 -32.48 6.02
C ARG A 8 -23.33 -31.27 6.28
N ALA A 9 -23.31 -30.75 7.51
CA ALA A 9 -23.91 -29.47 7.82
C ALA A 9 -23.26 -28.38 6.94
N PRO A 10 -24.03 -27.38 6.46
CA PRO A 10 -23.45 -26.22 5.80
C PRO A 10 -22.48 -25.51 6.77
N PRO A 11 -21.37 -24.95 6.28
CA PRO A 11 -20.47 -24.17 7.12
C PRO A 11 -21.24 -23.01 7.76
N PRO A 12 -20.90 -22.62 9.01
CA PRO A 12 -21.56 -21.51 9.67
C PRO A 12 -21.41 -20.25 8.80
N PRO A 13 -22.44 -19.36 8.78
CA PRO A 13 -22.32 -18.09 8.09
C PRO A 13 -21.09 -17.35 8.61
N GLN A 14 -20.17 -17.01 7.70
CA GLN A 14 -18.99 -16.24 8.06
C GLN A 14 -19.45 -14.91 8.69
N PRO A 15 -18.82 -14.47 9.79
CA PRO A 15 -19.12 -13.16 10.36
C PRO A 15 -18.87 -12.08 9.30
N PRO A 16 -19.69 -11.01 9.26
CA PRO A 16 -19.43 -9.89 8.38
C PRO A 16 -18.00 -9.37 8.66
N LEU A 17 -17.19 -9.29 7.60
CA LEU A 17 -15.84 -8.74 7.70
C LEU A 17 -15.91 -7.37 8.39
N PRO A 18 -15.04 -7.08 9.37
CA PRO A 18 -15.06 -5.80 10.05
C PRO A 18 -14.87 -4.68 9.03
N ILE A 19 -15.85 -3.77 8.97
CA ILE A 19 -15.76 -2.54 8.20
C ILE A 19 -14.78 -1.63 8.96
N MET A 20 -13.47 -1.83 8.74
CA MET A 20 -12.44 -0.97 9.30
C MET A 20 -12.29 0.32 8.46
N PRO A 21 -11.82 1.42 9.08
CA PRO A 21 -11.75 2.73 8.46
C PRO A 21 -10.74 2.75 7.31
N GLN A 22 -11.20 2.47 6.08
CA GLN A 22 -10.45 2.60 4.82
C GLN A 22 -10.14 4.07 4.44
N THR A 23 -9.94 4.95 5.43
CA THR A 23 -10.56 6.29 5.39
C THR A 23 -9.92 7.25 4.39
N THR A 24 -8.64 7.12 4.05
CA THR A 24 -8.03 7.97 3.00
C THR A 24 -6.93 7.25 2.25
N VAL A 25 -6.01 6.58 2.95
CA VAL A 25 -4.83 5.94 2.34
C VAL A 25 -5.23 4.80 1.41
N VAL A 26 -6.14 3.91 1.82
CA VAL A 26 -6.63 2.81 0.97
C VAL A 26 -7.32 3.32 -0.29
N ARG A 27 -8.13 4.39 -0.17
CA ARG A 27 -8.76 5.05 -1.33
C ARG A 27 -7.73 5.68 -2.27
N LEU A 28 -6.67 6.26 -1.72
CA LEU A 28 -5.57 6.85 -2.48
C LEU A 28 -4.75 5.77 -3.21
N ILE A 29 -4.48 4.64 -2.53
CA ILE A 29 -3.79 3.48 -3.11
C ILE A 29 -4.59 2.89 -4.26
N ALA A 30 -5.91 2.74 -4.11
CA ALA A 30 -6.77 2.17 -5.15
C ALA A 30 -6.79 2.99 -6.45
N ARG A 31 -6.41 4.27 -6.41
CA ARG A 31 -6.29 5.15 -7.58
C ARG A 31 -4.86 5.33 -8.06
N SER A 32 -3.88 4.77 -7.36
CA SER A 32 -2.48 4.96 -7.66
C SER A 32 -1.90 3.76 -8.40
N THR A 33 -1.04 4.04 -9.38
CA THR A 33 -0.20 3.01 -9.99
C THR A 33 0.92 2.67 -9.01
N SER A 34 1.08 1.38 -8.73
CA SER A 34 2.18 0.90 -7.88
C SER A 34 3.12 -0.01 -8.66
N SER A 35 4.43 0.17 -8.49
CA SER A 35 5.47 -0.67 -9.09
C SER A 35 6.27 -1.39 -8.02
N PHE A 36 6.54 -2.68 -8.25
CA PHE A 36 7.49 -3.43 -7.44
C PHE A 36 8.86 -2.74 -7.48
N CYS A 37 9.56 -2.73 -6.36
CA CYS A 37 10.88 -2.12 -6.27
C CYS A 37 11.92 -2.98 -5.54
N ALA A 38 11.54 -3.69 -4.47
CA ALA A 38 12.48 -4.52 -3.70
C ALA A 38 11.79 -5.72 -3.05
N SER A 39 12.56 -6.76 -2.73
CA SER A 39 12.11 -7.98 -2.05
C SER A 39 12.73 -8.17 -0.66
N GLY A 40 11.98 -8.86 0.19
CA GLY A 40 12.32 -9.29 1.54
C GLY A 40 12.37 -8.17 2.58
N ASP A 41 12.63 -8.56 3.82
CA ASP A 41 13.21 -7.72 4.87
C ASP A 41 14.72 -7.60 4.65
N GLY A 42 15.06 -7.06 3.49
CA GLY A 42 16.39 -7.05 2.96
C GLY A 42 17.16 -5.77 3.26
N ARG A 43 18.35 -5.72 2.69
CA ARG A 43 19.16 -4.50 2.57
C ARG A 43 18.89 -3.75 1.26
N GLU A 44 17.93 -4.23 0.46
CA GLU A 44 17.48 -3.57 -0.76
C GLU A 44 16.81 -2.23 -0.42
N VAL A 45 17.07 -1.25 -1.28
CA VAL A 45 16.62 0.13 -1.10
C VAL A 45 15.68 0.47 -2.25
N CYS A 46 14.59 1.15 -1.91
CA CYS A 46 13.70 1.77 -2.87
C CYS A 46 13.86 3.27 -2.86
N ASP A 47 13.81 3.85 -4.05
CA ASP A 47 13.67 5.28 -4.27
C ASP A 47 12.42 5.50 -5.14
N CYS A 48 11.38 6.04 -4.51
CA CYS A 48 10.12 6.38 -5.14
C CYS A 48 10.05 7.90 -5.30
N PRO A 49 10.52 8.47 -6.42
CA PRO A 49 10.54 9.91 -6.63
C PRO A 49 9.11 10.48 -6.58
N HIS A 50 8.89 11.41 -5.65
CA HIS A 50 7.59 12.03 -5.35
C HIS A 50 6.49 11.06 -4.89
N GLY A 51 6.84 9.82 -4.58
CA GLY A 51 5.91 8.75 -4.25
C GLY A 51 5.91 8.36 -2.77
N ALA A 52 5.06 7.39 -2.44
CA ALA A 52 5.10 6.70 -1.15
C ALA A 52 5.66 5.28 -1.34
N LEU A 53 6.39 4.82 -0.34
CA LEU A 53 6.91 3.46 -0.28
C LEU A 53 5.96 2.60 0.56
N PHE A 54 5.63 1.42 0.06
CA PHE A 54 4.77 0.45 0.70
C PHE A 54 5.54 -0.82 1.00
N TYR A 55 5.24 -1.45 2.13
CA TYR A 55 5.85 -2.69 2.58
C TYR A 55 4.77 -3.70 2.94
N GLY A 56 4.94 -4.95 2.53
CA GLY A 56 3.95 -5.99 2.85
C GLY A 56 4.32 -7.38 2.35
N PRO A 57 3.34 -8.30 2.34
CA PRO A 57 3.55 -9.67 1.90
C PRO A 57 3.81 -9.74 0.39
N LYS A 58 4.75 -10.61 -0.02
CA LYS A 58 5.00 -10.96 -1.42
C LYS A 58 3.91 -11.88 -1.96
N TYR A 59 3.43 -12.81 -1.14
CA TYR A 59 2.41 -13.77 -1.53
C TYR A 59 1.11 -13.55 -0.75
N LEU A 60 -0.02 -13.62 -1.45
CA LEU A 60 -1.34 -13.30 -0.91
C LEU A 60 -1.83 -14.34 0.11
N ASN A 61 -1.35 -15.57 0.00
CA ASN A 61 -1.89 -16.73 0.70
C ASN A 61 -0.82 -17.59 1.41
N GLU A 62 0.42 -17.11 1.55
CA GLU A 62 1.47 -17.83 2.31
C GLU A 62 1.04 -18.12 3.75
N HIS A 63 0.28 -17.22 4.36
CA HIS A 63 -0.27 -17.41 5.71
C HIS A 63 -1.41 -18.45 5.79
N LEU A 64 -1.93 -18.92 4.65
CA LEU A 64 -3.03 -19.88 4.55
C LEU A 64 -2.54 -21.26 4.11
N THR A 65 -1.46 -21.33 3.34
CA THR A 65 -0.89 -22.57 2.82
C THR A 65 0.63 -22.54 2.88
N SER A 66 1.24 -23.63 3.33
CA SER A 66 2.70 -23.81 3.34
C SER A 66 3.26 -24.32 2.01
N ASP A 67 2.42 -24.58 1.00
CA ASP A 67 2.86 -25.07 -0.30
C ASP A 67 3.23 -23.90 -1.24
N PRO A 68 4.52 -23.73 -1.61
CA PRO A 68 4.95 -22.65 -2.48
C PRO A 68 4.39 -22.71 -3.90
N ALA A 69 3.95 -23.89 -4.37
CA ALA A 69 3.36 -24.01 -5.70
C ALA A 69 1.99 -23.33 -5.79
N GLU A 70 1.30 -23.18 -4.66
CA GLU A 70 -0.02 -22.56 -4.55
C GLU A 70 0.06 -21.06 -4.22
N TRP A 71 1.26 -20.50 -4.01
CA TRP A 71 1.43 -19.11 -3.61
C TRP A 71 1.18 -18.15 -4.76
N ALA A 72 0.19 -17.26 -4.57
CA ALA A 72 -0.14 -16.21 -5.51
C ALA A 72 0.61 -14.92 -5.17
N THR A 73 1.38 -14.38 -6.11
CA THR A 73 2.16 -13.14 -5.90
C THR A 73 1.24 -11.91 -5.84
N ALA A 74 1.49 -11.04 -4.86
CA ALA A 74 0.92 -9.72 -4.77
C ALA A 74 1.56 -8.80 -5.82
N THR A 75 0.79 -8.41 -6.84
CA THR A 75 1.26 -7.57 -7.96
C THR A 75 1.02 -6.08 -7.75
N SER A 76 0.40 -5.68 -6.64
CA SER A 76 0.10 -4.29 -6.31
C SER A 76 -0.05 -4.08 -4.81
N VAL A 77 -0.04 -2.81 -4.39
CA VAL A 77 -0.33 -2.46 -2.98
C VAL A 77 -1.77 -2.81 -2.61
N VAL A 78 -2.73 -2.66 -3.52
CA VAL A 78 -4.12 -3.09 -3.30
C VAL A 78 -4.18 -4.60 -3.02
N ALA A 79 -3.42 -5.40 -3.77
CA ALA A 79 -3.34 -6.84 -3.55
C ALA A 79 -2.76 -7.16 -2.15
N MET A 80 -1.71 -6.45 -1.71
CA MET A 80 -1.17 -6.61 -0.36
C MET A 80 -2.23 -6.30 0.70
N VAL A 81 -2.92 -5.16 0.59
CA VAL A 81 -3.98 -4.76 1.53
C VAL A 81 -5.15 -5.76 1.53
N SER A 82 -5.47 -6.37 0.38
CA SER A 82 -6.58 -7.33 0.26
C SER A 82 -6.37 -8.62 1.07
N THR A 83 -5.14 -8.91 1.50
CA THR A 83 -4.84 -10.06 2.35
C THR A 83 -5.37 -9.90 3.77
N GLY A 84 -5.66 -8.67 4.21
CA GLY A 84 -5.98 -8.36 5.61
C GLY A 84 -4.77 -8.46 6.56
N LEU A 85 -3.57 -8.69 6.02
CA LEU A 85 -2.33 -8.64 6.78
C LEU A 85 -1.83 -7.20 6.92
N ALA A 86 -0.94 -6.98 7.89
CA ALA A 86 -0.35 -5.67 8.12
C ALA A 86 0.42 -5.17 6.88
N VAL A 87 0.08 -3.98 6.41
CA VAL A 87 0.79 -3.30 5.32
C VAL A 87 1.34 -1.99 5.85
N GLY A 88 2.64 -1.78 5.62
CA GLY A 88 3.35 -0.57 5.97
C GLY A 88 3.29 0.46 4.86
N TYR A 89 3.20 1.73 5.23
CA TYR A 89 3.44 2.85 4.32
C TYR A 89 4.48 3.80 4.90
N LYS A 90 5.26 4.41 4.00
CA LYS A 90 6.22 5.45 4.32
C LYS A 90 6.03 6.59 3.31
N PRO A 91 5.63 7.80 3.76
CA PRO A 91 5.34 8.91 2.85
C PRO A 91 6.60 9.49 2.21
N SER A 92 7.76 9.38 2.85
CA SER A 92 9.03 9.61 2.17
C SER A 92 9.31 8.40 1.27
N GLY A 93 9.17 8.57 -0.05
CA GLY A 93 9.33 7.51 -1.04
C GLY A 93 10.67 6.79 -1.07
N GLU A 94 11.67 7.22 -0.28
CA GLU A 94 12.97 6.57 -0.19
C GLU A 94 13.13 5.76 1.11
N GLY A 95 13.68 4.55 1.02
CA GLY A 95 14.08 3.78 2.18
C GLY A 95 14.43 2.32 1.91
N LYS A 96 14.98 1.66 2.94
CA LYS A 96 15.20 0.21 2.94
C LYS A 96 13.87 -0.52 2.98
N CYS A 97 13.75 -1.60 2.22
CA CYS A 97 12.61 -2.49 2.29
C CYS A 97 12.68 -3.39 3.53
N TRP A 98 12.32 -2.82 4.68
CA TRP A 98 12.34 -3.51 5.97
C TRP A 98 11.42 -2.80 6.96
N PHE A 99 10.48 -3.52 7.59
CA PHE A 99 9.45 -2.95 8.46
C PHE A 99 10.00 -1.99 9.55
N ALA A 100 11.14 -2.34 10.16
CA ALA A 100 11.77 -1.57 11.23
C ALA A 100 12.40 -0.24 10.75
N LYS A 101 12.28 0.09 9.46
CA LYS A 101 12.86 1.29 8.83
C LYS A 101 11.84 2.38 8.56
N GLY A 102 10.99 2.62 9.56
CA GLY A 102 10.13 3.80 9.63
C GLY A 102 8.82 3.66 8.85
N PHE A 103 8.34 2.43 8.68
CA PHE A 103 6.99 2.19 8.16
C PHE A 103 5.95 2.40 9.25
N LEU A 104 4.86 3.05 8.85
CA LEU A 104 3.63 3.19 9.62
C LEU A 104 2.62 2.16 9.13
N SER A 105 1.85 1.56 10.01
CA SER A 105 0.71 0.72 9.64
C SER A 105 -0.31 1.54 8.86
N ILE A 106 -0.79 1.06 7.72
CA ILE A 106 -1.87 1.71 6.96
C ILE A 106 -3.17 1.73 7.77
N ASP A 107 -3.39 0.73 8.62
CA ASP A 107 -4.63 0.58 9.37
C ASP A 107 -4.68 1.48 10.61
N THR A 108 -3.55 1.65 11.31
CA THR A 108 -3.50 2.41 12.57
C THR A 108 -2.78 3.75 12.47
N GLY A 109 -1.97 3.96 11.43
CA GLY A 109 -1.08 5.11 11.32
C GLY A 109 0.11 5.08 12.29
N GLU A 110 0.24 4.03 13.11
CA GLU A 110 1.31 3.89 14.09
C GLU A 110 2.54 3.21 13.50
N ALA A 111 3.72 3.53 14.03
CA ALA A 111 4.95 2.88 13.62
C ALA A 111 4.94 1.38 13.99
N PHE A 112 5.42 0.52 13.10
CA PHE A 112 5.57 -0.92 13.42
C PHE A 112 6.55 -1.18 14.57
N GLY A 113 7.46 -0.26 14.85
CA GLY A 113 8.42 -0.39 15.95
C GLY A 113 9.42 -1.52 15.72
N ALA A 114 9.73 -2.26 16.79
CA ALA A 114 10.69 -3.37 16.77
C ALA A 114 10.04 -4.75 16.59
N SER A 115 8.72 -4.85 16.75
CA SER A 115 7.97 -6.09 16.59
C SER A 115 7.69 -6.34 15.13
N ASP A 116 7.90 -7.58 14.70
CA ASP A 116 7.60 -8.01 13.34
C ASP A 116 6.08 -7.93 13.07
N PRO A 117 5.61 -7.10 12.12
CA PRO A 117 4.19 -6.98 11.80
C PRO A 117 3.65 -8.17 10.99
N LEU A 118 4.51 -9.02 10.44
CA LEU A 118 4.14 -10.14 9.58
C LEU A 118 4.80 -11.46 10.02
N PRO A 119 4.68 -11.88 11.30
CA PRO A 119 5.42 -13.02 11.84
C PRO A 119 5.09 -14.37 11.18
N MET A 120 3.96 -14.46 10.49
CA MET A 120 3.52 -15.61 9.71
C MET A 120 4.07 -15.65 8.28
N ILE A 121 4.73 -14.58 7.81
CA ILE A 121 5.30 -14.46 6.47
C ILE A 121 6.81 -14.53 6.58
N GLY A 122 7.43 -15.42 5.80
CA GLY A 122 8.88 -15.57 5.76
C GLY A 122 9.56 -14.24 5.43
N SER A 123 10.69 -13.95 6.08
CA SER A 123 11.42 -12.68 5.88
C SER A 123 11.82 -12.41 4.43
N HIS A 124 11.97 -13.46 3.61
CA HIS A 124 12.30 -13.34 2.18
C HIS A 124 11.06 -13.22 1.29
N ASN A 125 9.88 -13.47 1.84
CA ASN A 125 8.59 -13.44 1.14
C ASN A 125 7.82 -12.14 1.44
N ARG A 126 8.57 -11.07 1.63
CA ARG A 126 8.06 -9.71 1.80
C ARG A 126 8.50 -8.89 0.61
N GLN A 127 7.93 -7.71 0.42
CA GLN A 127 8.30 -6.86 -0.70
C GLN A 127 7.91 -5.42 -0.46
N CYS A 128 8.51 -4.54 -1.27
CA CYS A 128 8.17 -3.14 -1.32
C CYS A 128 7.70 -2.69 -2.69
N PHE A 129 6.74 -1.79 -2.66
CA PHE A 129 6.15 -1.14 -3.83
C PHE A 129 6.31 0.36 -3.73
N CYS A 130 6.68 0.99 -4.84
CA CYS A 130 6.54 2.41 -5.02
C CYS A 130 5.12 2.71 -5.51
N SER A 131 4.46 3.68 -4.89
CA SER A 131 3.27 4.31 -5.45
C SER A 131 3.68 5.59 -6.14
N ALA A 132 3.07 5.89 -7.29
CA ALA A 132 3.12 7.22 -7.86
C ALA A 132 2.61 8.28 -6.85
N PRO A 133 3.03 9.55 -6.97
CA PRO A 133 2.39 10.66 -6.29
C PRO A 133 0.88 10.57 -6.50
N THR A 134 0.13 10.51 -5.40
CA THR A 134 -1.32 10.65 -5.50
C THR A 134 -1.63 12.01 -6.14
N PRO A 135 -2.61 12.10 -7.07
CA PRO A 135 -2.88 13.34 -7.81
C PRO A 135 -3.44 14.49 -6.94
N PHE A 136 -3.43 14.37 -5.62
CA PHE A 136 -3.65 15.48 -4.70
C PHE A 136 -2.36 16.27 -4.50
N ALA A 137 -1.87 16.89 -5.59
CA ALA A 137 -1.33 18.22 -5.39
C ALA A 137 -2.47 19.08 -4.78
N PRO A 138 -2.24 19.90 -3.74
CA PRO A 138 -3.21 20.91 -3.38
C PRO A 138 -3.58 21.68 -4.66
N PRO A 139 -4.86 22.01 -4.91
CA PRO A 139 -5.21 22.80 -6.07
C PRO A 139 -4.30 24.03 -6.09
N SER A 140 -3.60 24.24 -7.21
CA SER A 140 -2.73 25.40 -7.36
C SER A 140 -3.49 26.64 -6.91
N PRO A 141 -2.90 27.52 -6.07
CA PRO A 141 -3.58 28.75 -5.70
C PRO A 141 -4.03 29.48 -6.97
N PRO A 142 -5.23 30.08 -7.00
CA PRO A 142 -5.70 30.82 -8.17
C PRO A 142 -4.63 31.83 -8.57
N SER A 143 -4.29 31.87 -9.85
CA SER A 143 -3.30 32.81 -10.38
C SER A 143 -3.69 34.22 -9.94
N PRO A 144 -2.75 35.03 -9.43
CA PRO A 144 -3.06 36.42 -9.11
C PRO A 144 -3.61 37.11 -10.36
N PRO A 145 -4.60 38.01 -10.22
CA PRO A 145 -5.10 38.76 -11.37
C PRO A 145 -3.92 39.45 -12.06
N THR A 146 -3.85 39.29 -13.38
CA THR A 146 -2.87 39.96 -14.22
C THR A 146 -2.98 41.46 -13.96
N SER A 147 -1.92 42.04 -13.36
CA SER A 147 -1.82 43.48 -13.18
C SER A 147 -1.93 44.14 -14.57
N PRO A 148 -2.81 45.12 -14.78
CA PRO A 148 -2.93 45.77 -16.07
C PRO A 148 -1.59 46.40 -16.44
N SER A 149 -1.15 46.15 -17.67
CA SER A 149 0.08 46.72 -18.23
C SER A 149 0.08 48.24 -18.07
N PRO A 150 1.22 48.87 -17.73
CA PRO A 150 1.31 50.32 -17.72
C PRO A 150 1.06 50.86 -19.15
N PRO A 151 0.37 52.00 -19.30
CA PRO A 151 0.16 52.60 -20.61
C PRO A 151 1.52 52.99 -21.22
N LEU A 152 1.71 52.65 -22.50
CA LEU A 152 2.84 53.10 -23.30
C LEU A 152 2.95 54.64 -23.19
N SER A 153 4.10 55.12 -22.71
CA SER A 153 4.45 56.53 -22.83
C SER A 153 4.61 56.88 -24.32
N PRO A 154 3.96 57.94 -24.83
CA PRO A 154 4.21 58.39 -26.18
C PRO A 154 5.58 59.08 -26.24
N SER A 155 6.41 58.62 -27.19
CA SER A 155 7.63 59.32 -27.61
C SER A 155 7.27 60.72 -28.12
N LEU A 156 7.92 61.74 -27.58
CA LEU A 156 7.90 63.10 -28.12
C LEU A 156 8.95 63.25 -29.25
N PRO A 157 8.72 64.16 -30.22
CA PRO A 157 9.57 64.39 -31.38
C PRO A 157 10.88 65.12 -31.05
#